data_AF-A0A136KVV2-F1
#
_entry.id   AF-A0A136KVV2-F1
#
_cell.length_a   1.000
_cell.length_b   1.000
_cell.length_c   1.000
_cell.angle_alpha   90.00
_cell.angle_beta   90.00
_cell.angle_gamma   90.00
#
_symmetry.space_group_name_H-M   'P 1'
#
loop_
_entity.id
_entity.type
_entity.pdbx_description
1 polymer ?
#
loop_
_entity_poly.entity_id
_entity_poly.type
_entity_poly.pdbx_seq_one_letter_code
_entity_poly.pdbx_strand_id
1 'polypeptide(L)'
;MTTTSTRDIGLDVIKGLGCVLMVIAHSKLKMWDYEEYLIWGNLAPALFFSASGVTATFQTKKPLKEMLVLYGFIFLLGLSYSGFLHDDFLSNFQFEIIQVIALSVLTIYCIEKYFQPKTWGYLFLGITAFVLDKIIYPLGFEKIEGILIAPGVFPFLPWLSLFFLGVFAYRIKNLYNLIIFFTLSIIYYSLFGWGIPEGGVSKRQFLLDFFILSSMSLFFVFFLVRSVKFLQNKKLNWVVLFLGENSLLFLYIHYAFIKFFRLFEIQRDVEIIWEHPWLFWVLILFTSTFAMLLIKFISPWVEVLFQNIFTWLFLLLLVFIAPYIITKTSYIGYFELLLGILFATYYSNLGKIIKRESHANYPLN
;
A
#
# COMPACT_ATOMS: atom_id res chain seq x y z
N MET A 1 24.74 21.53 -8.24
CA MET A 1 24.10 20.66 -9.24
C MET A 1 22.98 19.87 -8.59
N THR A 2 21.74 20.34 -8.72
CA THR A 2 20.53 19.67 -8.21
C THR A 2 20.18 18.51 -9.15
N THR A 3 20.65 17.31 -8.86
CA THR A 3 20.14 16.10 -9.53
C THR A 3 18.69 15.91 -9.12
N THR A 4 17.77 16.33 -9.99
CA THR A 4 16.39 15.84 -9.96
C THR A 4 16.48 14.32 -10.00
N SER A 5 16.22 13.66 -8.87
CA SER A 5 16.10 12.21 -8.80
C SER A 5 15.11 11.80 -9.89
N THR A 6 15.62 11.16 -10.94
CA THR A 6 14.77 10.60 -11.99
C THR A 6 13.91 9.51 -11.35
N ARG A 7 12.60 9.66 -11.47
CA ARG A 7 11.61 8.69 -10.99
C ARG A 7 11.95 7.28 -11.51
N ASP A 8 11.99 6.30 -10.61
CA ASP A 8 12.27 4.91 -10.98
C ASP A 8 10.99 4.22 -11.48
N ILE A 9 10.94 4.01 -12.81
CA ILE A 9 9.81 3.38 -13.50
C ILE A 9 9.57 1.95 -13.01
N GLY A 10 10.64 1.21 -12.66
CA GLY A 10 10.52 -0.15 -12.17
C GLY A 10 9.69 -0.22 -10.88
N LEU A 11 9.89 0.73 -9.96
CA LEU A 11 9.10 0.78 -8.73
C LEU A 11 7.62 1.10 -8.99
N ASP A 12 7.32 1.93 -10.00
CA ASP A 12 5.94 2.18 -10.42
C ASP A 12 5.31 0.91 -11.03
N VAL A 13 6.05 0.12 -11.82
CA VAL A 13 5.55 -1.18 -12.31
C VAL A 13 5.19 -2.11 -11.16
N ILE A 14 6.06 -2.23 -10.14
CA ILE A 14 5.81 -3.10 -8.98
C ILE A 14 4.54 -2.68 -8.24
N LYS A 15 4.35 -1.38 -7.99
CA LYS A 15 3.13 -0.84 -7.38
C LYS A 15 1.90 -1.06 -8.26
N GLY A 16 2.04 -0.91 -9.57
CA GLY A 16 0.99 -1.15 -10.55
C GLY A 16 0.51 -2.61 -10.56
N LEU A 17 1.45 -3.56 -10.53
CA LEU A 17 1.13 -4.98 -10.37
C LEU A 17 0.43 -5.25 -9.03
N GLY A 18 0.86 -4.57 -7.96
CA GLY A 18 0.15 -4.56 -6.69
C GLY A 18 -1.30 -4.09 -6.81
N CYS A 19 -1.57 -3.02 -7.57
CA CYS A 19 -2.93 -2.53 -7.83
C CYS A 19 -3.80 -3.59 -8.52
N VAL A 20 -3.25 -4.29 -9.51
CA VAL A 20 -3.96 -5.37 -10.22
C VAL A 20 -4.32 -6.51 -9.27
N LEU A 21 -3.36 -6.96 -8.45
CA LEU A 21 -3.59 -8.02 -7.45
C LEU A 21 -4.61 -7.59 -6.38
N MET A 22 -4.65 -6.31 -6.03
CA MET A 22 -5.57 -5.77 -5.03
C MET A 22 -7.03 -5.90 -5.45
N VAL A 23 -7.33 -5.78 -6.75
CA VAL A 23 -8.69 -6.04 -7.30
C VAL A 23 -9.11 -7.48 -7.03
N ILE A 24 -8.20 -8.44 -7.27
CA ILE A 24 -8.45 -9.85 -7.01
C ILE A 24 -8.72 -10.06 -5.52
N ALA A 25 -7.87 -9.50 -4.65
CA ALA A 25 -7.96 -9.62 -3.19
C ALA A 25 -9.31 -9.16 -2.61
N HIS A 26 -9.87 -8.08 -3.15
CA HIS A 26 -11.07 -7.45 -2.62
C HIS A 26 -12.36 -7.90 -3.29
N SER A 27 -12.28 -8.45 -4.50
CA SER A 27 -13.45 -8.98 -5.20
C SER A 27 -14.15 -10.10 -4.41
N LYS A 28 -13.38 -10.98 -3.74
CA LYS A 28 -13.89 -12.13 -2.96
C LYS A 28 -15.00 -12.87 -3.70
N LEU A 29 -14.76 -13.17 -4.97
CA LEU A 29 -15.70 -13.91 -5.81
C LEU A 29 -15.81 -15.34 -5.28
N LYS A 30 -16.82 -15.59 -4.45
CA LYS A 30 -17.18 -16.92 -3.94
C LYS A 30 -17.95 -17.73 -4.98
N MET A 31 -17.39 -17.82 -6.18
CA MET A 31 -18.05 -18.43 -7.33
C MET A 31 -17.08 -19.46 -7.90
N TRP A 32 -17.47 -20.74 -7.82
CA TRP A 32 -16.64 -21.89 -8.22
C TRP A 32 -15.27 -21.90 -7.54
N ASP A 33 -14.22 -22.24 -8.30
CA ASP A 33 -12.84 -22.39 -7.82
C ASP A 33 -12.08 -21.05 -7.75
N TYR A 34 -12.77 -19.90 -7.94
CA TYR A 34 -12.10 -18.59 -7.94
C TYR A 34 -11.63 -18.12 -6.56
N GLU A 35 -12.06 -18.80 -5.49
CA GLU A 35 -11.56 -18.54 -4.14
C GLU A 35 -10.05 -18.83 -4.03
N GLU A 36 -9.52 -19.77 -4.83
CA GLU A 36 -8.08 -20.07 -4.87
C GLU A 36 -7.24 -18.87 -5.33
N TYR A 37 -7.80 -18.00 -6.17
CA TYR A 37 -7.08 -16.81 -6.65
C TYR A 37 -6.92 -15.73 -5.57
N LEU A 38 -7.64 -15.82 -4.45
CA LEU A 38 -7.55 -14.85 -3.36
C LEU A 38 -6.18 -14.84 -2.70
N ILE A 39 -5.47 -15.97 -2.68
CA ILE A 39 -4.10 -15.99 -2.15
C ILE A 39 -3.20 -15.06 -2.94
N TRP A 40 -3.26 -15.12 -4.27
CA TRP A 40 -2.46 -14.27 -5.16
C TRP A 40 -2.83 -12.80 -5.00
N GLY A 41 -4.12 -12.50 -4.89
CA GLY A 41 -4.58 -11.15 -4.58
C GLY A 41 -4.03 -10.63 -3.25
N ASN A 42 -4.00 -11.48 -2.22
CA ASN A 42 -3.49 -11.12 -0.89
C ASN A 42 -1.99 -10.80 -0.86
N LEU A 43 -1.23 -11.11 -1.91
CA LEU A 43 0.18 -10.71 -2.07
C LEU A 43 0.34 -9.26 -2.54
N ALA A 44 -0.74 -8.57 -2.94
CA ALA A 44 -0.70 -7.16 -3.38
C ALA A 44 0.07 -6.24 -2.41
N PRO A 45 -0.15 -6.28 -1.08
CA PRO A 45 0.54 -5.39 -0.16
C PRO A 45 2.05 -5.66 -0.09
N ALA A 46 2.51 -6.90 -0.35
CA ALA A 46 3.94 -7.20 -0.40
C ALA A 46 4.66 -6.40 -1.47
N LEU A 47 4.03 -6.24 -2.64
CA LEU A 47 4.56 -5.43 -3.74
C LEU A 47 4.52 -3.93 -3.40
N PHE A 48 3.43 -3.45 -2.78
CA PHE A 48 3.34 -2.04 -2.36
C PHE A 48 4.35 -1.66 -1.31
N PHE A 49 4.47 -2.46 -0.26
CA PHE A 49 5.34 -2.19 0.87
C PHE A 49 6.81 -2.28 0.49
N SER A 50 7.18 -3.27 -0.33
CA SER A 50 8.54 -3.37 -0.84
C SER A 50 8.95 -2.18 -1.70
N ALA A 51 8.11 -1.79 -2.68
CA ALA A 51 8.39 -0.60 -3.49
C ALA A 51 8.39 0.70 -2.66
N SER A 52 7.49 0.80 -1.67
CA SER A 52 7.42 1.97 -0.77
C SER A 52 8.65 2.07 0.12
N GLY A 53 9.17 0.95 0.61
CA GLY A 53 10.43 0.89 1.35
C GLY A 53 11.62 1.40 0.54
N VAL A 54 11.73 1.01 -0.73
CA VAL A 54 12.75 1.56 -1.63
C VAL A 54 12.59 3.08 -1.76
N THR A 55 11.39 3.57 -2.05
CA THR A 55 11.15 5.01 -2.22
C THR A 55 11.42 5.81 -0.94
N ALA A 56 11.27 5.22 0.25
CA ALA A 56 11.61 5.86 1.52
C ALA A 56 13.11 6.21 1.60
N THR A 57 13.98 5.34 1.07
CA THR A 57 15.43 5.57 1.08
C THR A 57 15.84 6.79 0.26
N PHE A 58 15.11 7.11 -0.81
CA PHE A 58 15.35 8.30 -1.62
C PHE A 58 15.00 9.61 -0.92
N GLN A 59 14.22 9.54 0.17
CA GLN A 59 13.75 10.71 0.90
C GLN A 59 14.70 11.16 2.02
N THR A 60 15.80 10.46 2.27
CA THR A 60 16.77 10.78 3.34
C THR A 60 17.43 12.15 3.23
N LYS A 61 17.44 12.72 2.03
CA LYS A 61 17.89 14.09 1.76
C LYS A 61 16.98 15.16 2.37
N LYS A 62 15.72 14.85 2.66
CA LYS A 62 14.77 15.80 3.28
C LYS A 62 15.08 15.97 4.77
N PRO A 63 14.81 17.13 5.39
CA PRO A 63 14.85 17.31 6.84
C PRO A 63 13.90 16.38 7.60
N LEU A 64 14.27 15.96 8.82
CA LEU A 64 13.44 15.08 9.65
C LEU A 64 12.08 15.72 9.97
N LYS A 65 12.05 17.02 10.29
CA LYS A 65 10.81 17.76 10.56
C LYS A 65 9.83 17.68 9.39
N GLU A 66 10.31 17.86 8.15
CA GLU A 66 9.45 17.76 6.96
C GLU A 66 8.85 16.36 6.81
N MET A 67 9.66 15.33 7.05
CA MET A 67 9.21 13.94 6.97
C MET A 67 8.18 13.62 8.06
N LEU A 68 8.43 14.02 9.30
CA LEU A 68 7.51 13.82 10.41
C LEU A 68 6.17 14.49 10.17
N VAL A 69 6.16 15.75 9.70
CA VAL A 69 4.92 16.47 9.42
C VAL A 69 4.19 15.82 8.25
N LEU A 70 4.87 15.56 7.13
CA LEU A 70 4.24 14.98 5.94
C LEU A 70 3.63 13.60 6.22
N TYR A 71 4.41 12.71 6.84
CA TYR A 71 3.93 11.36 7.14
C TYR A 71 2.98 11.32 8.34
N GLY A 72 3.03 12.29 9.25
CA GLY A 72 2.00 12.50 10.25
C GLY A 72 0.65 12.85 9.62
N PHE A 73 0.62 13.75 8.65
CA PHE A 73 -0.60 14.01 7.87
C PHE A 73 -1.06 12.79 7.09
N ILE A 74 -0.17 12.07 6.41
CA ILE A 74 -0.53 10.84 5.69
C ILE A 74 -1.13 9.80 6.63
N PHE A 75 -0.55 9.63 7.83
CA PHE A 75 -1.04 8.71 8.84
C PHE A 75 -2.48 9.05 9.28
N LEU A 76 -2.71 10.32 9.63
CA LEU A 76 -3.99 10.76 10.17
C LEU A 76 -5.07 10.88 9.08
N LEU A 77 -4.77 11.49 7.93
CA LEU A 77 -5.71 11.55 6.81
C LEU A 77 -6.00 10.16 6.23
N GLY A 78 -5.04 9.23 6.37
CA GLY A 78 -5.25 7.83 6.04
C GLY A 78 -6.35 7.15 6.85
N LEU A 79 -6.78 7.72 7.98
CA LEU A 79 -7.92 7.20 8.75
C LEU A 79 -9.23 7.32 7.99
N SER A 80 -9.31 8.17 6.96
CA SER A 80 -10.46 8.17 6.05
C SER A 80 -10.60 6.86 5.28
N TYR A 81 -9.50 6.13 5.04
CA TYR A 81 -9.60 4.79 4.47
C TYR A 81 -10.19 3.81 5.48
N SER A 82 -9.79 3.90 6.75
CA SER A 82 -10.38 3.11 7.84
C SER A 82 -11.87 3.40 7.99
N GLY A 83 -12.28 4.68 8.01
CA GLY A 83 -13.68 5.08 8.10
C GLY A 83 -14.52 4.72 6.88
N PHE A 84 -13.91 4.65 5.69
CA PHE A 84 -14.56 4.10 4.51
C PHE A 84 -14.79 2.58 4.61
N LEU A 85 -13.91 1.85 5.28
CA LEU A 85 -14.04 0.40 5.47
C LEU A 85 -14.94 0.01 6.65
N HIS A 86 -14.85 0.77 7.74
CA HIS A 86 -15.42 0.47 9.04
C HIS A 86 -16.04 1.72 9.67
N ASP A 87 -17.34 1.68 9.96
CA ASP A 87 -18.07 2.84 10.50
C ASP A 87 -17.63 3.19 11.94
N ASP A 88 -16.98 2.27 12.64
CA ASP A 88 -16.54 2.34 14.04
C ASP A 88 -15.01 2.48 14.20
N PHE A 89 -14.31 2.94 13.16
CA PHE A 89 -12.84 2.97 13.09
C PHE A 89 -12.14 3.77 14.21
N LEU A 90 -12.83 4.74 14.84
CA LEU A 90 -12.29 5.49 15.97
C LEU A 90 -12.37 4.72 17.29
N SER A 91 -13.40 3.90 17.48
CA SER A 91 -13.57 3.09 18.69
C SER A 91 -12.78 1.78 18.63
N ASN A 92 -12.68 1.18 17.43
CA ASN A 92 -11.95 -0.07 17.19
C ASN A 92 -10.73 0.18 16.31
N PHE A 93 -9.79 0.96 16.85
CA PHE A 93 -8.63 1.42 16.10
C PHE A 93 -7.69 0.27 15.73
N GLN A 94 -7.51 0.05 14.44
CA GLN A 94 -6.53 -0.86 13.86
C GLN A 94 -5.76 -0.15 12.76
N PHE A 95 -4.53 -0.59 12.50
CA PHE A 95 -3.77 -0.06 11.38
C PHE A 95 -4.31 -0.61 10.07
N GLU A 96 -4.61 0.33 9.17
CA GLU A 96 -4.83 0.06 7.76
C GLU A 96 -3.55 0.33 6.96
N ILE A 97 -3.60 -0.02 5.67
CA ILE A 97 -2.46 0.05 4.76
C ILE A 97 -1.74 1.41 4.77
N ILE A 98 -2.47 2.51 4.93
CA ILE A 98 -1.90 3.88 4.89
C ILE A 98 -1.10 4.18 6.17
N GLN A 99 -1.59 3.79 7.35
CA GLN A 99 -0.89 4.00 8.63
C GLN A 99 0.42 3.24 8.66
N VAL A 100 0.41 1.98 8.19
CA VAL A 100 1.63 1.18 8.07
C VAL A 100 2.62 1.83 7.10
N ILE A 101 2.18 2.26 5.92
CA ILE A 101 3.06 2.96 4.98
C ILE A 101 3.69 4.19 5.63
N ALA A 102 2.91 5.00 6.34
CA ALA A 102 3.43 6.21 6.95
C ALA A 102 4.51 5.93 8.00
N LEU A 103 4.25 5.01 8.92
CA LEU A 103 5.22 4.64 9.95
C LEU A 103 6.43 3.91 9.36
N SER A 104 6.24 2.99 8.43
CA SER A 104 7.35 2.20 7.86
C SER A 104 8.28 3.08 7.02
N VAL A 105 7.74 4.08 6.32
CA VAL A 105 8.56 5.07 5.61
C VAL A 105 9.38 5.90 6.60
N LEU A 106 8.79 6.36 7.72
CA LEU A 106 9.55 7.08 8.76
C LEU A 106 10.64 6.20 9.38
N THR A 107 10.34 4.93 9.67
CA THR A 107 11.32 3.98 10.20
C THR A 107 12.48 3.76 9.24
N ILE A 108 12.20 3.49 7.96
CA ILE A 108 13.27 3.33 6.95
C ILE A 108 14.05 4.62 6.76
N TYR A 109 13.36 5.77 6.71
CA TYR A 109 14.00 7.06 6.60
C TYR A 109 14.99 7.29 7.75
N CYS A 110 14.60 7.04 9.00
CA CYS A 110 15.47 7.17 10.16
C CYS A 110 16.64 6.18 10.10
N ILE A 111 16.37 4.92 9.76
CA ILE A 111 17.42 3.89 9.66
C ILE A 111 18.44 4.26 8.58
N GLU A 112 17.99 4.60 7.38
CA GLU A 112 18.87 4.99 6.27
C GLU A 112 19.62 6.29 6.58
N LYS A 113 18.98 7.29 7.20
CA LYS A 113 19.60 8.59 7.48
C LYS A 113 20.67 8.53 8.57
N TYR A 114 20.43 7.78 9.64
CA TYR A 114 21.28 7.79 10.83
C TYR A 114 22.23 6.58 10.93
N PHE A 115 21.85 5.42 10.40
CA PHE A 115 22.66 4.20 10.52
C PHE A 115 23.30 3.75 9.20
N GLN A 116 22.72 4.14 8.05
CA GLN A 116 23.20 3.77 6.71
C GLN A 116 23.56 2.27 6.57
N PRO A 117 22.64 1.33 6.84
CA PRO A 117 22.96 -0.09 6.79
C PRO A 117 23.46 -0.50 5.40
N LYS A 118 24.48 -1.36 5.37
CA LYS A 118 24.87 -2.06 4.14
C LYS A 118 23.69 -2.88 3.62
N THR A 119 23.69 -3.23 2.33
CA THR A 119 22.61 -3.99 1.68
C THR A 119 22.12 -5.18 2.52
N TRP A 120 23.02 -6.06 2.95
CA TRP A 120 22.66 -7.23 3.78
C TRP A 120 22.06 -6.90 5.14
N GLY A 121 22.33 -5.71 5.69
CA GLY A 121 21.68 -5.22 6.91
C GLY A 121 20.16 -5.11 6.74
N TYR A 122 19.67 -4.79 5.54
CA TYR A 122 18.23 -4.75 5.26
C TYR A 122 17.58 -6.14 5.24
N LEU A 123 18.30 -7.17 4.78
CA LEU A 123 17.81 -8.55 4.87
C LEU A 123 17.66 -8.96 6.34
N PHE A 124 18.69 -8.68 7.15
CA PHE A 124 18.66 -8.96 8.58
C PHE A 124 17.51 -8.21 9.28
N LEU A 125 17.37 -6.90 9.05
CA LEU A 125 16.28 -6.10 9.61
C LEU A 125 14.89 -6.62 9.20
N GLY A 126 14.73 -7.06 7.95
CA GLY A 126 13.48 -7.67 7.47
C GLY A 126 13.13 -8.94 8.25
N ILE A 127 14.09 -9.86 8.40
CA ILE A 127 13.90 -11.10 9.16
C ILE A 127 13.63 -10.78 10.63
N THR A 128 14.40 -9.86 11.24
CA THR A 128 14.22 -9.46 12.64
C THR A 128 12.84 -8.87 12.88
N ALA A 129 12.32 -8.00 11.99
CA ALA A 129 10.98 -7.42 12.15
C ALA A 129 9.88 -8.50 12.17
N PHE A 130 9.98 -9.51 11.29
CA PHE A 130 9.06 -10.65 11.30
C PHE A 130 9.21 -11.53 12.56
N VAL A 131 10.44 -11.82 12.98
CA VAL A 131 10.69 -12.65 14.18
C VAL A 131 10.22 -11.94 15.44
N LEU A 132 10.40 -10.62 15.55
CA LEU A 132 9.93 -9.83 16.68
C LEU A 132 8.40 -9.90 16.84
N ASP A 133 7.63 -9.89 15.75
CA ASP A 133 6.18 -10.13 15.80
C ASP A 133 5.85 -11.46 16.52
N LYS A 134 6.57 -12.53 16.19
CA LYS A 134 6.35 -13.86 16.77
C LYS A 134 6.86 -14.02 18.20
N ILE A 135 7.85 -13.22 18.62
CA ILE A 135 8.35 -13.21 20.00
C ILE A 135 7.44 -12.38 20.89
N ILE A 136 6.93 -11.25 20.40
CA ILE A 136 6.11 -10.33 21.19
C ILE A 136 4.68 -10.86 21.37
N TYR A 137 4.12 -11.53 20.35
CA TYR A 137 2.73 -12.02 20.39
C TYR A 137 2.40 -12.90 21.62
N PRO A 138 3.21 -13.92 22.00
CA PRO A 138 2.95 -14.72 23.19
C PRO A 138 3.02 -13.98 24.54
N LEU A 139 3.51 -12.74 24.57
CA LEU A 139 3.63 -11.95 25.80
C LEU A 139 2.28 -11.33 26.25
N GLY A 140 1.20 -11.51 25.49
CA GLY A 140 -0.16 -11.14 25.90
C GLY A 140 -0.49 -9.66 25.82
N PHE A 141 0.11 -8.92 24.88
CA PHE A 141 -0.15 -7.49 24.69
C PHE A 141 -1.36 -7.23 23.79
N GLU A 142 -2.56 -7.59 24.27
CA GLU A 142 -3.83 -7.48 23.49
C GLU A 142 -4.10 -6.06 22.95
N LYS A 143 -3.68 -5.00 23.68
CA LYS A 143 -3.94 -3.60 23.29
C LYS A 143 -3.15 -3.10 22.08
N ILE A 144 -2.12 -3.83 21.65
CA ILE A 144 -1.30 -3.47 20.48
C ILE A 144 -1.50 -4.45 19.31
N GLU A 145 -2.39 -5.43 19.47
CA GLU A 145 -2.83 -6.30 18.37
C GLU A 145 -3.52 -5.48 17.28
N GLY A 146 -3.25 -5.83 16.02
CA GLY A 146 -3.74 -5.11 14.86
C GLY A 146 -3.15 -3.72 14.65
N ILE A 147 -2.27 -3.27 15.56
CA ILE A 147 -1.50 -2.03 15.47
C ILE A 147 -0.03 -2.38 15.26
N LEU A 148 0.60 -3.01 16.24
CA LEU A 148 2.03 -3.35 16.21
C LEU A 148 2.27 -4.79 15.76
N ILE A 149 1.51 -5.73 16.32
CA ILE A 149 1.67 -7.18 16.16
C ILE A 149 0.40 -7.82 15.61
N ALA A 150 0.55 -8.97 14.95
CA ALA A 150 -0.56 -9.82 14.56
C ALA A 150 -1.31 -10.39 15.79
N PRO A 151 -2.62 -10.69 15.70
CA PRO A 151 -3.47 -10.64 14.51
C PRO A 151 -3.97 -9.24 14.14
N GLY A 152 -4.23 -9.00 12.85
CA GLY A 152 -4.86 -7.78 12.36
C GLY A 152 -4.81 -7.65 10.83
N VAL A 153 -5.39 -6.58 10.27
CA VAL A 153 -5.34 -6.37 8.81
C VAL A 153 -3.93 -5.96 8.37
N PHE A 154 -3.39 -4.90 8.97
CA PHE A 154 -2.04 -4.42 8.71
C PHE A 154 -1.24 -4.10 9.99
N PRO A 155 -0.87 -5.10 10.81
CA PRO A 155 0.02 -4.87 11.95
C PRO A 155 1.44 -4.43 11.54
N PHE A 156 1.98 -3.42 12.21
CA PHE A 156 3.19 -2.72 11.77
C PHE A 156 4.44 -3.60 11.62
N LEU A 157 4.83 -4.38 12.63
CA LEU A 157 6.08 -5.15 12.63
C LEU A 157 6.16 -6.19 11.50
N PRO A 158 5.19 -7.09 11.32
CA PRO A 158 5.27 -8.08 10.26
C PRO A 158 5.29 -7.43 8.87
N TRP A 159 4.53 -6.35 8.65
CA TRP A 159 4.54 -5.69 7.36
C TRP A 159 5.80 -4.84 7.11
N LEU A 160 6.40 -4.26 8.17
CA LEU A 160 7.70 -3.58 8.11
C LEU A 160 8.81 -4.50 7.56
N SER A 161 8.71 -5.81 7.78
CA SER A 161 9.64 -6.78 7.18
C SER A 161 9.72 -6.63 5.65
N LEU A 162 8.57 -6.51 4.97
CA LEU A 162 8.51 -6.44 3.51
C LEU A 162 9.04 -5.11 2.96
N PHE A 163 8.94 -4.04 3.75
CA PHE A 163 9.58 -2.77 3.42
C PHE A 163 11.12 -2.91 3.41
N PHE A 164 11.70 -3.53 4.44
CA PHE A 164 13.15 -3.78 4.48
C PHE A 164 13.61 -4.75 3.38
N LEU A 165 12.87 -5.84 3.15
CA LEU A 165 13.16 -6.79 2.08
C LEU A 165 13.09 -6.13 0.69
N GLY A 166 12.19 -5.16 0.49
CA GLY A 166 12.15 -4.36 -0.73
C GLY A 166 13.42 -3.54 -0.95
N VAL A 167 13.93 -2.87 0.09
CA VAL A 167 15.21 -2.13 0.03
C VAL A 167 16.37 -3.06 -0.31
N PHE A 168 16.42 -4.23 0.34
CA PHE A 168 17.42 -5.24 0.05
C PHE A 168 17.36 -5.73 -1.42
N ALA A 169 16.17 -6.14 -1.88
CA ALA A 169 15.93 -6.65 -3.23
C ALA A 169 16.27 -5.63 -4.33
N TYR A 170 16.09 -4.34 -4.04
CA TYR A 170 16.46 -3.25 -4.95
C TYR A 170 17.97 -3.05 -5.05
N ARG A 171 18.68 -3.03 -3.91
CA ARG A 171 20.13 -2.75 -3.86
C ARG A 171 21.02 -3.92 -4.27
N ILE A 172 20.53 -5.15 -4.13
CA ILE A 172 21.30 -6.36 -4.46
C ILE A 172 21.32 -6.61 -5.97
N LYS A 173 22.34 -7.34 -6.48
CA LYS A 173 22.40 -7.74 -7.90
C LYS A 173 21.18 -8.59 -8.26
N ASN A 174 20.68 -8.45 -9.49
CA ASN A 174 19.44 -9.10 -9.92
C ASN A 174 19.47 -10.63 -9.80
N LEU A 175 20.62 -11.24 -10.04
CA LEU A 175 20.81 -12.69 -9.87
C LEU A 175 20.48 -13.17 -8.44
N TYR A 176 20.80 -12.37 -7.40
CA TYR A 176 20.50 -12.77 -6.02
C TYR A 176 19.00 -12.78 -5.73
N ASN A 177 18.20 -11.92 -6.35
CA ASN A 177 16.75 -12.00 -6.21
C ASN A 177 16.22 -13.33 -6.76
N LEU A 178 16.77 -13.79 -7.89
CA LEU A 178 16.40 -15.08 -8.46
C LEU A 178 16.84 -16.24 -7.56
N ILE A 179 18.08 -16.21 -7.06
CA ILE A 179 18.58 -17.23 -6.13
C ILE A 179 17.69 -17.31 -4.88
N ILE A 180 17.39 -16.17 -4.25
CA ILE A 180 16.57 -16.13 -3.03
C ILE A 180 15.14 -16.58 -3.32
N PHE A 181 14.56 -16.21 -4.45
CA PHE A 181 13.26 -16.73 -4.88
C PHE A 181 13.25 -18.27 -4.93
N PHE A 182 14.25 -18.88 -5.57
CA PHE A 182 14.37 -20.34 -5.63
C PHE A 182 14.61 -20.96 -4.24
N THR A 183 15.48 -20.37 -3.43
CA THR A 183 15.72 -20.84 -2.05
C THR A 183 14.44 -20.80 -1.22
N LEU A 184 13.69 -19.70 -1.25
CA LEU A 184 12.41 -19.59 -0.56
C LEU A 184 11.36 -20.56 -1.11
N SER A 185 11.35 -20.82 -2.42
CA SER A 185 10.46 -21.80 -3.04
C SER A 185 10.74 -23.22 -2.53
N ILE A 186 12.01 -23.59 -2.42
CA ILE A 186 12.44 -24.88 -1.86
C ILE A 186 12.03 -24.96 -0.38
N ILE A 187 12.31 -23.93 0.41
CA ILE A 187 11.93 -23.88 1.83
C ILE A 187 10.41 -24.01 1.99
N TYR A 188 9.63 -23.26 1.19
CA TYR A 188 8.18 -23.32 1.21
C TYR A 188 7.69 -24.74 0.92
N TYR A 189 8.17 -25.34 -0.17
CA TYR A 189 7.80 -26.70 -0.57
C TYR A 189 8.21 -27.74 0.49
N SER A 190 9.38 -27.60 1.12
CA SER A 190 9.82 -28.51 2.17
C SER A 190 8.99 -28.42 3.44
N LEU A 191 8.48 -27.24 3.79
CA LEU A 191 7.69 -27.04 5.01
C LEU A 191 6.19 -27.30 4.81
N PHE A 192 5.64 -26.95 3.65
CA PHE A 192 4.20 -26.91 3.40
C PHE A 192 3.76 -27.76 2.20
N GLY A 193 4.69 -28.36 1.45
CA GLY A 193 4.39 -29.14 0.24
C GLY A 193 3.73 -28.28 -0.84
N TRP A 194 2.68 -28.83 -1.46
CA TRP A 194 1.81 -28.13 -2.40
C TRP A 194 0.65 -27.38 -1.70
N GLY A 195 0.63 -27.34 -0.37
CA GLY A 195 -0.40 -26.65 0.39
C GLY A 195 -0.40 -25.14 0.10
N ILE A 196 -1.57 -24.60 -0.22
CA ILE A 196 -1.79 -23.15 -0.34
C ILE A 196 -2.24 -22.63 1.03
N PRO A 197 -1.71 -21.48 1.51
CA PRO A 197 -2.14 -20.90 2.78
C PRO A 197 -3.64 -20.62 2.76
N GLU A 198 -4.32 -20.79 3.89
CA GLU A 198 -5.68 -20.29 4.07
C GLU A 198 -5.67 -18.76 4.02
N GLY A 199 -5.79 -18.19 2.81
CA GLY A 199 -5.32 -16.84 2.52
C GLY A 199 -5.85 -15.73 3.43
N GLY A 200 -7.08 -15.85 3.95
CA GLY A 200 -7.64 -14.88 4.90
C GLY A 200 -7.05 -14.98 6.31
N VAL A 201 -6.85 -16.20 6.80
CA VAL A 201 -6.33 -16.47 8.16
C VAL A 201 -4.83 -16.26 8.18
N SER A 202 -4.10 -16.86 7.22
CA SER A 202 -2.64 -16.73 7.13
C SER A 202 -2.19 -15.27 6.94
N LYS A 203 -2.98 -14.44 6.24
CA LYS A 203 -2.70 -13.00 6.14
C LYS A 203 -2.95 -12.27 7.47
N ARG A 204 -4.10 -12.49 8.11
CA ARG A 204 -4.46 -11.77 9.35
C ARG A 204 -3.53 -12.13 10.51
N GLN A 205 -3.10 -13.38 10.60
CA GLN A 205 -2.15 -13.86 11.59
C GLN A 205 -0.69 -13.68 11.13
N PHE A 206 -0.49 -13.24 9.88
CA PHE A 206 0.79 -13.12 9.21
C PHE A 206 1.69 -14.35 9.46
N LEU A 207 1.16 -15.51 9.11
CA LEU A 207 1.80 -16.81 9.34
C LEU A 207 3.06 -16.98 8.47
N LEU A 208 3.90 -17.96 8.83
CA LEU A 208 5.19 -18.19 8.18
C LEU A 208 5.04 -18.55 6.69
N ASP A 209 4.03 -19.34 6.35
CA ASP A 209 3.65 -19.69 4.98
C ASP A 209 3.38 -18.44 4.13
N PHE A 210 2.55 -17.53 4.62
CA PHE A 210 2.21 -16.27 3.96
C PHE A 210 3.39 -15.32 3.85
N PHE A 211 4.24 -15.25 4.89
CA PHE A 211 5.46 -14.44 4.86
C PHE A 211 6.46 -14.93 3.81
N ILE A 212 6.69 -16.25 3.73
CA ILE A 212 7.57 -16.85 2.72
C ILE A 212 7.01 -16.61 1.32
N LEU A 213 5.71 -16.83 1.11
CA LEU A 213 5.06 -16.60 -0.19
C LEU A 213 5.11 -15.12 -0.61
N SER A 214 4.88 -14.20 0.33
CA SER A 214 5.02 -12.75 0.10
C SER A 214 6.45 -12.36 -0.27
N SER A 215 7.44 -12.95 0.41
CA SER A 215 8.86 -12.73 0.13
C SER A 215 9.26 -13.30 -1.24
N MET A 216 8.80 -14.51 -1.58
CA MET A 216 8.98 -15.11 -2.90
C MET A 216 8.45 -14.21 -4.00
N SER A 217 7.20 -13.75 -3.87
CA SER A 217 6.55 -12.86 -4.83
C SER A 217 7.35 -11.56 -5.02
N LEU A 218 7.75 -10.93 -3.92
CA LEU A 218 8.60 -9.73 -3.94
C LEU A 218 9.89 -9.97 -4.73
N PHE A 219 10.69 -10.98 -4.36
CA PHE A 219 11.98 -11.21 -5.00
C PHE A 219 11.83 -11.56 -6.49
N PHE A 220 10.83 -12.37 -6.82
CA PHE A 220 10.52 -12.72 -8.20
C PHE A 220 10.12 -11.50 -9.03
N VAL A 221 9.22 -10.65 -8.51
CA VAL A 221 8.76 -9.46 -9.21
C VAL A 221 9.91 -8.45 -9.41
N PHE A 222 10.75 -8.22 -8.40
CA PHE A 222 11.95 -7.38 -8.59
C PHE A 222 12.92 -7.98 -9.64
N PHE A 223 13.05 -9.31 -9.69
CA PHE A 223 13.83 -9.97 -10.72
C PHE A 223 13.26 -9.72 -12.12
N LEU A 224 11.96 -10.00 -12.31
CA LEU A 224 11.27 -9.84 -13.58
C LEU A 224 11.30 -8.41 -14.09
N VAL A 225 10.95 -7.44 -13.24
CA VAL A 225 10.90 -6.02 -13.64
C VAL A 225 12.27 -5.54 -14.11
N ARG A 226 13.37 -5.98 -13.48
CA ARG A 226 14.73 -5.62 -13.90
C ARG A 226 15.23 -6.39 -15.12
N SER A 227 14.74 -7.61 -15.34
CA SER A 227 15.15 -8.46 -16.48
C SER A 227 14.37 -8.14 -17.76
N VAL A 228 13.09 -7.81 -17.66
CA VAL A 228 12.18 -7.67 -18.79
C VAL A 228 11.94 -6.19 -19.10
N LYS A 229 12.75 -5.63 -20.00
CA LYS A 229 12.68 -4.20 -20.39
C LYS A 229 11.30 -3.77 -20.89
N PHE A 230 10.53 -4.67 -21.50
CA PHE A 230 9.18 -4.40 -21.96
C PHE A 230 8.25 -3.95 -20.81
N LEU A 231 8.42 -4.49 -19.60
CA LEU A 231 7.61 -4.10 -18.44
C LEU A 231 7.83 -2.63 -18.05
N GLN A 232 9.00 -2.06 -18.34
CA GLN A 232 9.33 -0.67 -18.07
C GLN A 232 9.01 0.27 -19.24
N ASN A 233 8.46 -0.25 -20.35
CA ASN A 233 8.14 0.57 -21.51
C ASN A 233 6.83 1.36 -21.27
N LYS A 234 6.94 2.68 -21.19
CA LYS A 234 5.81 3.59 -20.92
C LYS A 234 4.66 3.49 -21.92
N LYS A 235 4.92 3.18 -23.19
CA LYS A 235 3.85 3.09 -24.21
C LYS A 235 3.08 1.79 -24.09
N LEU A 236 3.79 0.69 -23.85
CA LEU A 236 3.21 -0.65 -23.88
C LEU A 236 2.59 -1.04 -22.53
N ASN A 237 3.14 -0.54 -21.43
CA ASN A 237 2.69 -0.85 -20.08
C ASN A 237 2.07 0.37 -19.36
N TRP A 238 1.45 1.27 -20.13
CA TRP A 238 0.97 2.57 -19.62
C TRP A 238 -0.06 2.41 -18.51
N VAL A 239 -0.94 1.40 -18.57
CA VAL A 239 -1.97 1.17 -17.54
C VAL A 239 -1.34 0.80 -16.20
N VAL A 240 -0.48 -0.23 -16.17
CA VAL A 240 0.18 -0.67 -14.94
C VAL A 240 1.01 0.46 -14.35
N LEU A 241 1.73 1.19 -15.19
CA LEU A 241 2.48 2.37 -14.75
C LEU A 241 1.54 3.42 -14.17
N PHE A 242 0.47 3.80 -14.88
CA PHE A 242 -0.50 4.79 -14.39
C PHE A 242 -1.10 4.40 -13.04
N LEU A 243 -1.46 3.11 -12.86
CA LEU A 243 -1.94 2.57 -11.60
C LEU A 243 -0.90 2.68 -10.50
N GLY A 244 0.35 2.29 -10.78
CA GLY A 244 1.46 2.38 -9.83
C GLY A 244 1.80 3.82 -9.43
N GLU A 245 1.77 4.74 -10.39
CA GLU A 245 2.05 6.15 -10.15
C GLU A 245 0.98 6.83 -9.29
N ASN A 246 -0.26 6.34 -9.39
CA ASN A 246 -1.44 6.89 -8.72
C ASN A 246 -2.03 5.88 -7.72
N SER A 247 -1.20 5.01 -7.15
CA SER A 247 -1.66 3.86 -6.38
C SER A 247 -2.49 4.23 -5.15
N LEU A 248 -2.19 5.37 -4.52
CA LEU A 248 -2.97 5.87 -3.39
C LEU A 248 -4.40 6.26 -3.82
N LEU A 249 -4.55 6.89 -4.99
CA LEU A 249 -5.87 7.20 -5.53
C LEU A 249 -6.60 5.93 -5.95
N PHE A 250 -5.88 4.99 -6.58
CA PHE A 250 -6.42 3.68 -6.92
C PHE A 250 -6.97 2.95 -5.69
N LEU A 251 -6.25 2.96 -4.56
CA LEU A 251 -6.66 2.33 -3.31
C LEU A 251 -8.09 2.73 -2.89
N TYR A 252 -8.44 4.01 -2.97
CA TYR A 252 -9.80 4.47 -2.64
C TYR A 252 -10.82 4.11 -3.74
N ILE A 253 -10.46 4.34 -5.01
CA ILE A 253 -11.39 4.22 -6.14
C ILE A 253 -11.78 2.76 -6.42
N HIS A 254 -10.82 1.84 -6.45
CA HIS A 254 -11.12 0.46 -6.85
C HIS A 254 -12.06 -0.23 -5.86
N TYR A 255 -11.84 -0.01 -4.57
CA TYR A 255 -12.67 -0.62 -3.54
C TYR A 255 -14.07 -0.01 -3.50
N ALA A 256 -14.21 1.29 -3.82
CA ALA A 256 -15.50 1.94 -4.02
C ALA A 256 -16.29 1.28 -5.16
N PHE A 257 -15.66 1.02 -6.32
CA PHE A 257 -16.32 0.31 -7.41
C PHE A 257 -16.66 -1.14 -7.07
N ILE A 258 -15.79 -1.84 -6.32
CA ILE A 258 -16.12 -3.19 -5.84
C ILE A 258 -17.37 -3.15 -4.96
N LYS A 259 -17.45 -2.24 -3.98
CA LYS A 259 -18.65 -2.06 -3.13
C LYS A 259 -19.88 -1.72 -3.98
N PHE A 260 -19.73 -0.79 -4.92
CA PHE A 260 -20.81 -0.35 -5.80
C PHE A 260 -21.36 -1.48 -6.66
N PHE A 261 -20.54 -2.18 -7.44
CA PHE A 261 -21.03 -3.25 -8.31
C PHE A 261 -21.57 -4.45 -7.53
N ARG A 262 -21.04 -4.72 -6.33
CA ARG A 262 -21.58 -5.75 -5.45
C ARG A 262 -22.95 -5.39 -4.88
N LEU A 263 -23.22 -4.10 -4.65
CA LEU A 263 -24.54 -3.63 -4.20
C LEU A 263 -25.62 -3.94 -5.24
N PHE A 264 -25.28 -3.88 -6.53
CA PHE A 264 -26.18 -4.22 -7.64
C PHE A 264 -26.04 -5.67 -8.10
N GLU A 265 -25.36 -6.51 -7.31
CA GLU A 265 -25.12 -7.93 -7.60
C GLU A 265 -24.62 -8.23 -9.03
N ILE A 266 -23.88 -7.30 -9.66
CA ILE A 266 -23.42 -7.42 -11.05
C ILE A 266 -22.61 -8.69 -11.30
N GLN A 267 -21.86 -9.15 -10.31
CA GLN A 267 -21.10 -10.39 -10.39
C GLN A 267 -21.98 -11.66 -10.48
N ARG A 268 -23.26 -11.58 -10.13
CA ARG A 268 -24.24 -12.68 -10.17
C ARG A 268 -25.29 -12.49 -11.25
N ASP A 269 -25.80 -11.27 -11.39
CA ASP A 269 -26.95 -10.98 -12.25
C ASP A 269 -26.59 -10.82 -13.73
N VAL A 270 -25.31 -10.59 -14.04
CA VAL A 270 -24.82 -10.50 -15.42
C VAL A 270 -24.27 -11.84 -15.85
N GLU A 271 -25.01 -12.55 -16.70
CA GLU A 271 -24.72 -13.92 -17.17
C GLU A 271 -23.27 -14.10 -17.64
N ILE A 272 -22.75 -13.20 -18.50
CA ILE A 272 -21.37 -13.30 -19.00
C ILE A 272 -20.33 -13.16 -17.87
N ILE A 273 -20.60 -12.35 -16.84
CA ILE A 273 -19.69 -12.19 -15.69
C ILE A 273 -19.82 -13.39 -14.75
N TRP A 274 -21.03 -13.92 -14.59
CA TRP A 274 -21.24 -15.18 -13.91
C TRP A 274 -20.36 -16.22 -14.61
N GLU A 275 -20.61 -16.59 -15.86
CA GLU A 275 -19.84 -17.60 -16.62
C GLU A 275 -18.32 -17.36 -16.66
N HIS A 276 -17.89 -16.09 -16.61
CA HIS A 276 -16.49 -15.69 -16.67
C HIS A 276 -16.13 -14.65 -15.58
N PRO A 277 -15.90 -15.08 -14.31
CA PRO A 277 -15.75 -14.19 -13.16
C PRO A 277 -14.55 -13.24 -13.24
N TRP A 278 -13.52 -13.60 -14.00
CA TRP A 278 -12.38 -12.72 -14.29
C TRP A 278 -12.80 -11.43 -15.02
N LEU A 279 -13.93 -11.43 -15.75
CA LEU A 279 -14.50 -10.22 -16.35
C LEU A 279 -14.92 -9.20 -15.29
N PHE A 280 -15.29 -9.64 -14.08
CA PHE A 280 -15.52 -8.71 -12.98
C PHE A 280 -14.24 -7.96 -12.62
N TRP A 281 -13.08 -8.62 -12.59
CA TRP A 281 -11.81 -7.95 -12.33
C TRP A 281 -11.45 -6.96 -13.44
N VAL A 282 -11.68 -7.32 -14.70
CA VAL A 282 -11.49 -6.42 -15.84
C VAL A 282 -12.40 -5.20 -15.74
N LEU A 283 -13.68 -5.40 -15.40
CA LEU A 283 -14.64 -4.33 -15.18
C LEU A 283 -14.16 -3.37 -14.08
N ILE A 284 -13.72 -3.89 -12.92
CA ILE A 284 -13.20 -3.07 -11.83
C ILE A 284 -11.95 -2.29 -12.27
N LEU A 285 -10.99 -2.93 -12.92
CA LEU A 285 -9.78 -2.25 -13.40
C LEU A 285 -10.10 -1.16 -14.41
N PHE A 286 -10.99 -1.44 -15.36
CA PHE A 286 -11.40 -0.48 -16.38
C PHE A 286 -12.10 0.73 -15.77
N THR A 287 -13.13 0.50 -14.96
CA THR A 287 -13.93 1.56 -14.32
C THR A 287 -13.12 2.40 -13.35
N SER A 288 -12.24 1.77 -12.57
CA SER A 288 -11.33 2.47 -11.66
C SER A 288 -10.34 3.35 -12.42
N THR A 289 -9.73 2.80 -13.47
CA THR A 289 -8.78 3.56 -14.31
C THR A 289 -9.46 4.75 -14.96
N PHE A 290 -10.65 4.55 -15.53
CA PHE A 290 -11.44 5.61 -16.14
C PHE A 290 -11.81 6.72 -15.13
N ALA A 291 -12.31 6.36 -13.96
CA ALA A 291 -12.65 7.32 -12.92
C ALA A 291 -11.42 8.10 -12.43
N MET A 292 -10.28 7.43 -12.27
CA MET A 292 -9.03 8.10 -11.90
C MET A 292 -8.57 9.10 -12.99
N LEU A 293 -8.70 8.75 -14.26
CA LEU A 293 -8.41 9.67 -15.37
C LEU A 293 -9.34 10.89 -15.33
N LEU A 294 -10.64 10.67 -15.08
CA LEU A 294 -11.61 11.75 -14.94
C LEU A 294 -11.29 12.67 -13.75
N ILE A 295 -10.98 12.09 -12.58
CA ILE A 295 -10.57 12.86 -11.40
C ILE A 295 -9.31 13.67 -11.71
N LYS A 296 -8.31 13.07 -12.37
CA LYS A 296 -7.09 13.78 -12.78
C LYS A 296 -7.37 14.90 -13.78
N PHE A 297 -8.30 14.70 -14.70
CA PHE A 297 -8.72 15.72 -15.66
C PHE A 297 -9.38 16.93 -14.97
N ILE A 298 -10.24 16.68 -13.97
CA ILE A 298 -10.92 17.73 -13.20
C ILE A 298 -9.99 18.39 -12.17
N SER A 299 -8.99 17.66 -11.67
CA SER A 299 -8.18 18.08 -10.53
C SER A 299 -7.52 19.47 -10.61
N PRO A 300 -7.02 19.94 -11.78
CA PRO A 300 -6.40 21.26 -11.86
C PRO A 300 -7.34 22.41 -11.48
N TRP A 301 -8.65 22.21 -11.61
CA TRP A 301 -9.66 23.26 -11.44
C TRP A 301 -9.89 23.60 -9.97
N VAL A 302 -9.58 22.67 -9.06
CA VAL A 302 -9.73 22.85 -7.61
C VAL A 302 -8.39 22.76 -6.88
N GLU A 303 -7.28 22.56 -7.61
CA GLU A 303 -5.93 22.43 -7.04
C GLU A 303 -5.54 23.64 -6.19
N VAL A 304 -6.01 24.84 -6.54
CA VAL A 304 -5.74 26.08 -5.81
C VAL A 304 -6.16 26.00 -4.33
N LEU A 305 -7.24 25.26 -4.03
CA LEU A 305 -7.73 25.07 -2.66
C LEU A 305 -6.73 24.29 -1.80
N PHE A 306 -5.90 23.45 -2.42
CA PHE A 306 -4.94 22.56 -1.73
C PHE A 306 -3.54 23.16 -1.61
N GLN A 307 -3.37 24.45 -1.93
CA GLN A 307 -2.12 25.19 -1.78
C GLN A 307 -1.94 25.82 -0.38
N ASN A 308 -2.93 25.68 0.49
CA ASN A 308 -2.95 26.22 1.84
C ASN A 308 -2.94 25.11 2.90
N ILE A 309 -2.11 25.25 3.95
CA ILE A 309 -2.05 24.30 5.08
C ILE A 309 -3.38 24.19 5.83
N PHE A 310 -4.16 25.28 5.89
CA PHE A 310 -5.46 25.27 6.58
C PHE A 310 -6.46 24.33 5.92
N THR A 311 -6.40 24.14 4.59
CA THR A 311 -7.24 23.16 3.90
C THR A 311 -6.93 21.73 4.36
N TRP A 312 -5.65 21.43 4.62
CA TRP A 312 -5.23 20.12 5.13
C TRP A 312 -5.66 19.89 6.58
N LEU A 313 -5.56 20.91 7.42
CA LEU A 313 -6.08 20.88 8.79
C LEU A 313 -7.61 20.74 8.81
N PHE A 314 -8.30 21.39 7.88
CA PHE A 314 -9.75 21.27 7.75
C PHE A 314 -10.16 19.86 7.29
N LEU A 315 -9.47 19.28 6.29
CA LEU A 315 -9.70 17.88 5.91
C LEU A 315 -9.47 16.92 7.08
N LEU A 316 -8.39 17.13 7.82
CA LEU A 316 -8.08 16.35 9.03
C LEU A 316 -9.24 16.43 10.03
N LEU A 317 -9.71 17.64 10.32
CA LEU A 317 -10.83 17.87 11.22
C LEU A 317 -12.09 17.13 10.75
N LEU A 318 -12.39 17.16 9.45
CA LEU A 318 -13.55 16.48 8.88
C LEU A 318 -13.48 14.95 9.09
N VAL A 319 -12.31 14.33 8.90
CA VAL A 319 -12.12 12.88 9.14
C VAL A 319 -12.48 12.49 10.58
N PHE A 320 -12.08 13.30 11.56
CA PHE A 320 -12.36 12.98 12.97
C PHE A 320 -13.78 13.34 13.40
N ILE A 321 -14.38 14.36 12.80
CA ILE A 321 -15.71 14.84 13.19
C ILE A 321 -16.83 14.03 12.53
N ALA A 322 -16.61 13.47 11.34
CA ALA A 322 -17.65 12.81 10.57
C ALA A 322 -18.45 11.74 11.34
N PRO A 323 -17.81 10.84 12.15
CA PRO A 323 -18.56 9.83 12.90
C PRO A 323 -19.47 10.39 13.99
N TYR A 324 -19.24 11.62 14.43
CA TYR A 324 -20.03 12.27 15.49
C TYR A 324 -21.17 13.13 14.94
N ILE A 325 -21.06 13.61 13.70
CA ILE A 325 -22.07 14.49 13.08
C ILE A 325 -23.01 13.70 12.16
N ILE A 326 -22.50 12.69 11.45
CA ILE A 326 -23.29 11.95 10.47
C ILE A 326 -24.04 10.82 11.18
N THR A 327 -25.36 10.96 11.27
CA THR A 327 -26.21 10.01 12.00
C THR A 327 -26.37 8.66 11.31
N LYS A 328 -26.31 8.62 9.97
CA LYS A 328 -26.44 7.38 9.21
C LYS A 328 -25.07 6.79 8.93
N THR A 329 -24.78 5.64 9.52
CA THR A 329 -23.46 5.00 9.44
C THR A 329 -22.96 4.81 8.00
N SER A 330 -23.82 4.34 7.09
CA SER A 330 -23.48 4.20 5.67
C SER A 330 -23.00 5.50 4.99
N TYR A 331 -23.42 6.67 5.48
CA TYR A 331 -22.99 7.96 4.93
C TYR A 331 -21.62 8.39 5.43
N ILE A 332 -21.19 7.91 6.61
CA ILE A 332 -19.82 8.10 7.10
C ILE A 332 -18.85 7.52 6.08
N GLY A 333 -19.06 6.26 5.67
CA GLY A 333 -18.17 5.60 4.71
C GLY A 333 -18.03 6.34 3.37
N TYR A 334 -19.13 6.86 2.80
CA TYR A 334 -19.07 7.63 1.56
C TYR A 334 -18.42 9.00 1.73
N PHE A 335 -18.64 9.65 2.87
CA PHE A 335 -18.01 10.92 3.19
C PHE A 335 -16.49 10.76 3.35
N GLU A 336 -16.07 9.74 4.11
CA GLU A 336 -14.65 9.41 4.29
C GLU A 336 -13.97 8.99 2.99
N LEU A 337 -14.68 8.27 2.11
CA LEU A 337 -14.20 7.97 0.76
C LEU A 337 -13.90 9.26 -0.02
N LEU A 338 -14.79 10.25 0.02
CA LEU A 338 -14.59 11.54 -0.66
C LEU A 338 -13.36 12.27 -0.10
N LEU A 339 -13.23 12.36 1.22
CA LEU A 339 -12.06 12.97 1.87
C LEU A 339 -10.76 12.24 1.47
N GLY A 340 -10.81 10.91 1.43
CA GLY A 340 -9.73 10.05 0.98
C GLY A 340 -9.32 10.29 -0.48
N ILE A 341 -10.28 10.42 -1.39
CA ILE A 341 -10.02 10.74 -2.81
C ILE A 341 -9.37 12.11 -2.95
N LEU A 342 -9.84 13.12 -2.21
CA LEU A 342 -9.23 14.46 -2.21
C LEU A 342 -7.79 14.40 -1.69
N PHE A 343 -7.57 13.74 -0.55
CA PHE A 343 -6.24 13.51 0.00
C PHE A 343 -5.32 12.81 -1.01
N ALA A 344 -5.75 11.68 -1.56
CA ALA A 344 -4.97 10.88 -2.50
C ALA A 344 -4.62 11.63 -3.80
N THR A 345 -5.49 12.56 -4.22
CA THR A 345 -5.28 13.38 -5.42
C THR A 345 -4.24 14.47 -5.19
N TYR A 346 -4.30 15.15 -4.03
CA TYR A 346 -3.54 16.37 -3.78
C TYR A 346 -2.40 16.25 -2.77
N TYR A 347 -2.13 15.08 -2.16
CA TYR A 347 -1.09 14.95 -1.12
C TYR A 347 0.31 15.43 -1.57
N SER A 348 0.60 15.41 -2.88
CA SER A 348 1.85 15.98 -3.41
C SER A 348 1.98 17.49 -3.15
N ASN A 349 0.86 18.22 -3.10
CA ASN A 349 0.82 19.65 -2.79
C ASN A 349 1.10 19.91 -1.31
N LEU A 350 0.63 19.04 -0.40
CA LEU A 350 1.03 19.09 1.00
C LEU A 350 2.55 19.03 1.16
N GLY A 351 3.21 18.13 0.43
CA GLY A 351 4.68 18.04 0.42
C GLY A 351 5.37 19.33 -0.07
N LYS A 352 4.80 20.00 -1.07
CA LYS A 352 5.31 21.31 -1.56
C LYS A 352 5.13 22.41 -0.50
N ILE A 353 3.98 22.46 0.18
CA ILE A 353 3.70 23.42 1.25
C ILE A 353 4.68 23.24 2.40
N ILE A 354 4.81 22.02 2.93
CA ILE A 354 5.70 21.73 4.06
C ILE A 354 7.14 22.14 3.75
N LYS A 355 7.61 21.86 2.54
CA LYS A 355 8.94 22.28 2.07
C LYS A 355 9.08 23.81 1.98
N ARG A 356 8.05 24.53 1.53
CA ARG A 356 8.09 26.00 1.47
C ARG A 356 8.19 26.60 2.88
N GLU A 357 7.38 26.10 3.81
CA GLU A 357 7.35 26.58 5.21
C GLU A 357 8.64 26.23 5.98
N SER A 358 9.30 25.11 5.67
CA SER A 358 10.58 24.75 6.30
C SER A 358 11.70 25.69 5.87
N HIS A 359 11.74 26.10 4.59
CA HIS A 359 12.73 27.04 4.08
C HIS A 359 12.48 28.49 4.53
N ALA A 360 11.22 28.90 4.70
CA ALA A 360 10.88 30.25 5.18
C ALA A 360 11.35 30.49 6.63
N ASN A 361 11.36 29.46 7.47
CA ASN A 361 11.74 29.56 8.89
C ASN A 361 13.24 29.36 9.16
N TYR A 362 14.01 28.94 8.15
CA TYR A 362 15.47 28.75 8.24
C TYR A 362 16.12 29.21 6.92
N PRO A 363 16.23 30.53 6.67
CA PRO A 363 17.02 31.00 5.54
C PRO A 363 18.45 30.49 5.73
N LEU A 364 18.95 29.79 4.72
CA LEU A 364 20.34 29.34 4.67
C LEU A 364 21.22 30.60 4.68
N ASN A 365 21.86 30.88 5.82
CA ASN A 365 22.96 31.83 5.93
C ASN A 365 24.25 31.19 5.44
#